data_AF-A0A0S7YU71-F1
#
_entry.id   AF-A0A0S7YU71-F1
#
_cell.length_a   1.000
_cell.length_b   1.000
_cell.length_c   1.000
_cell.angle_alpha   90.00
_cell.angle_beta   90.00
_cell.angle_gamma   90.00
#
_symmetry.space_group_name_H-M   'P 1'
#
loop_
_entity.id
_entity.type
_entity.pdbx_description
1 polymer ?
#
loop_
_entity_poly.entity_id
_entity_poly.type
_entity_poly.pdbx_seq_one_letter_code
_entity_poly.pdbx_strand_id
1 'polypeptide(L)'
;MDQPKPAGNKIVCGRRQIASVRASMFALLRADALLDGRRALPASRHKLIYAALVVFILWLAFLPGVVALVNAEEEQPIVITKKQLKTAAYNSLWRLKRSIERDGYYSSRVALNVWRSNAIDAGIFKQEEYDQYKRQIFEKSIESNLRCFERATEALNYTDANKCLLTWKLHSEEIGLFEPARYEEMEIRLQSIKDQKPQAPES
;
A
#
# COMPACT_ATOMS: atom_id res chain seq x y z
N MET A 1 -53.82 1.51 21.99
CA MET A 1 -53.47 0.11 21.64
C MET A 1 -53.73 -0.03 20.15
N ASP A 2 -52.81 -0.33 19.25
CA ASP A 2 -51.37 -0.47 19.26
C ASP A 2 -50.93 -0.13 17.83
N GLN A 3 -49.95 0.76 17.68
CA GLN A 3 -49.35 1.04 16.38
C GLN A 3 -48.34 -0.10 16.06
N PRO A 4 -48.38 -0.71 14.86
CA PRO A 4 -47.47 -1.79 14.52
C PRO A 4 -46.03 -1.26 14.38
N LYS A 5 -45.13 -1.90 15.14
CA LYS A 5 -43.69 -1.64 15.19
C LYS A 5 -43.05 -1.97 13.83
N PRO A 6 -42.31 -1.04 13.17
CA PRO A 6 -41.71 -1.34 11.89
C PRO A 6 -40.57 -2.35 12.05
N ALA A 7 -40.65 -3.42 11.26
CA ALA A 7 -39.66 -4.49 11.19
C ALA A 7 -38.27 -3.92 10.87
N GLY A 8 -37.30 -4.24 11.74
CA GLY A 8 -35.90 -3.88 11.56
C GLY A 8 -35.35 -4.51 10.29
N ASN A 9 -35.13 -3.69 9.26
CA ASN A 9 -34.52 -4.10 8.01
C ASN A 9 -33.06 -4.53 8.30
N LYS A 10 -32.83 -5.84 8.35
CA LYS A 10 -31.49 -6.43 8.46
C LYS A 10 -30.77 -6.20 7.13
N ILE A 11 -29.84 -5.26 7.12
CA ILE A 11 -28.96 -5.05 5.97
C ILE A 11 -27.92 -6.17 6.02
N VAL A 12 -28.14 -7.22 5.21
CA VAL A 12 -27.13 -8.24 4.95
C VAL A 12 -26.11 -7.63 4.00
N CYS A 13 -25.02 -7.12 4.56
CA CYS A 13 -23.89 -6.63 3.76
C CYS A 13 -23.16 -7.85 3.19
N GLY A 14 -23.26 -8.05 1.87
CA GLY A 14 -22.57 -9.11 1.16
C GLY A 14 -21.06 -8.96 1.32
N ARG A 15 -20.45 -9.84 2.11
CA ARG A 15 -19.00 -9.96 2.28
C ARG A 15 -18.41 -10.34 0.91
N ARG A 16 -17.86 -9.37 0.16
CA ARG A 16 -16.86 -9.69 -0.86
C ARG A 16 -15.71 -10.34 -0.12
N GLN A 17 -15.51 -11.64 -0.34
CA GLN A 17 -14.30 -12.34 0.07
C GLN A 17 -13.11 -11.60 -0.57
N ILE A 18 -12.46 -10.75 0.23
CA ILE A 18 -11.11 -10.32 -0.08
C ILE A 18 -10.27 -11.55 0.20
N ALA A 19 -9.97 -12.29 -0.86
CA ALA A 19 -8.90 -13.25 -0.85
C ALA A 19 -7.69 -12.55 -0.23
N SER A 20 -7.28 -13.07 0.92
CA SER A 20 -6.02 -12.75 1.58
C SER A 20 -4.90 -13.11 0.62
N VAL A 21 -4.58 -12.23 -0.32
CA VAL A 21 -3.23 -12.17 -0.91
C VAL A 21 -2.36 -11.54 0.16
N ARG A 22 -2.11 -12.35 1.20
CA ARG A 22 -1.07 -12.10 2.17
C ARG A 22 0.20 -12.15 1.35
N ALA A 23 0.75 -10.97 1.19
CA ALA A 23 2.10 -10.66 0.79
C ALA A 23 2.96 -11.92 0.64
N SER A 24 3.31 -12.19 -0.60
CA SER A 24 4.59 -12.74 -1.00
C SER A 24 5.66 -12.27 -0.01
N MET A 25 5.94 -13.10 0.97
CA MET A 25 7.04 -12.92 1.88
C MET A 25 8.27 -13.29 1.07
N PHE A 26 8.82 -12.26 0.44
CA PHE A 26 10.22 -12.13 0.09
C PHE A 26 11.08 -12.68 1.24
N ALA A 27 11.44 -13.95 1.14
CA ALA A 27 12.52 -14.58 1.91
C ALA A 27 13.08 -15.80 1.15
N LEU A 28 13.01 -15.80 -0.19
CA LEU A 28 13.53 -16.90 -1.02
C LEU A 28 14.46 -16.46 -2.14
N LEU A 29 14.99 -15.22 -2.13
CA LEU A 29 15.96 -14.76 -3.13
C LEU A 29 16.88 -13.66 -2.57
N ARG A 30 17.72 -14.02 -1.58
CA ARG A 30 19.02 -13.36 -1.33
C ARG A 30 19.88 -14.22 -0.40
N ALA A 31 20.38 -15.34 -0.92
CA ALA A 31 21.40 -16.13 -0.23
C ALA A 31 22.44 -16.73 -1.20
N ASP A 32 22.70 -16.08 -2.34
CA ASP A 32 23.71 -16.54 -3.33
C ASP A 32 24.93 -15.62 -3.46
N ALA A 33 25.20 -14.78 -2.46
CA ALA A 33 26.43 -14.01 -2.44
C ALA A 33 26.94 -13.91 -1.01
N LEU A 34 27.49 -15.02 -0.48
CA LEU A 34 28.50 -15.05 0.60
C LEU A 34 28.91 -16.49 0.99
N LEU A 35 29.12 -17.37 0.02
CA LEU A 35 29.84 -18.64 0.25
C LEU A 35 30.85 -18.90 -0.86
N ASP A 36 31.67 -17.89 -1.18
CA ASP A 36 32.98 -18.15 -1.78
C ASP A 36 34.03 -18.13 -0.66
N GLY A 37 34.08 -19.26 0.05
CA GLY A 37 34.96 -19.49 1.18
C GLY A 37 35.33 -20.95 1.20
N ARG A 38 36.18 -21.35 0.24
CA ARG A 38 36.82 -22.67 0.20
C ARG A 38 37.41 -23.02 1.57
N ARG A 39 36.74 -23.91 2.30
CA ARG A 39 37.39 -24.88 3.18
C ARG A 39 36.67 -26.22 3.01
N ALA A 40 37.39 -27.17 2.44
CA ALA A 40 36.99 -28.56 2.38
C ALA A 40 36.72 -29.06 3.81
N LEU A 41 35.46 -29.34 4.13
CA LEU A 41 35.07 -29.99 5.37
C LEU A 41 35.09 -31.52 5.17
N PRO A 42 35.60 -32.29 6.14
CA PRO A 42 35.77 -33.73 5.99
C PRO A 42 34.43 -34.47 5.94
N ALA A 43 34.33 -35.43 5.02
CA ALA A 43 33.14 -36.21 4.64
C ALA A 43 32.42 -36.99 5.78
N SER A 44 32.91 -36.93 7.01
CA SER A 44 32.36 -37.62 8.18
C SER A 44 31.17 -36.88 8.82
N ARG A 45 31.07 -35.55 8.68
CA ARG A 45 30.03 -34.74 9.36
C ARG A 45 28.69 -34.67 8.62
N HIS A 46 28.64 -35.03 7.34
CA HIS A 46 27.40 -35.00 6.56
C HIS A 46 26.41 -36.10 6.99
N LYS A 47 26.90 -37.28 7.38
CA LYS A 47 26.04 -38.39 7.79
C LYS A 47 25.25 -38.09 9.07
N LEU A 48 25.84 -37.36 10.01
CA LEU A 48 25.20 -36.92 11.26
C LEU A 48 24.13 -35.85 11.04
N ILE A 49 24.39 -34.90 10.13
CA ILE A 49 23.42 -33.84 9.79
C ILE A 49 22.23 -34.42 9.01
N TYR A 50 22.48 -35.33 8.07
CA TYR A 50 21.40 -36.02 7.35
C TYR A 50 20.58 -36.94 8.26
N ALA A 51 21.21 -37.65 9.21
CA ALA A 51 20.48 -38.46 10.19
C ALA A 51 19.57 -37.60 11.09
N ALA A 52 20.04 -36.44 11.55
CA ALA A 52 19.25 -35.54 12.37
C ALA A 52 18.05 -34.92 11.60
N LEU A 53 18.23 -34.57 10.33
CA LEU A 53 17.16 -34.07 9.47
C LEU A 53 16.08 -35.11 9.18
N VAL A 54 16.47 -36.36 8.94
CA VAL A 54 15.52 -37.47 8.69
C VAL A 54 14.68 -37.76 9.93
N VAL A 55 15.29 -37.73 11.13
CA VAL A 55 14.56 -37.91 12.40
C VAL A 55 13.60 -36.74 12.66
N PHE A 56 13.99 -35.50 12.35
CA PHE A 56 13.12 -34.34 12.51
C PHE A 56 11.91 -34.36 11.56
N ILE A 57 12.09 -34.80 10.31
CA ILE A 57 11.00 -34.96 9.33
C ILE A 57 10.08 -36.11 9.72
N LEU A 58 10.62 -37.24 10.22
CA LEU A 58 9.83 -38.34 10.75
C LEU A 58 9.03 -37.95 12.00
N TRP A 59 9.58 -37.10 12.86
CA TRP A 59 8.88 -36.57 14.04
C TRP A 59 7.72 -35.63 13.64
N LEU A 60 7.89 -34.82 12.60
CA LEU A 60 6.83 -33.98 12.03
C LEU A 60 5.68 -34.79 11.39
N ALA A 61 5.98 -35.96 10.83
CA ALA A 61 4.97 -36.86 10.25
C ALA A 61 4.15 -37.63 11.30
N PHE A 62 4.61 -37.69 12.56
CA PHE A 62 3.98 -38.42 13.67
C PHE A 62 3.12 -37.55 14.59
N LEU A 63 2.67 -36.37 14.13
CA LEU A 63 1.61 -35.57 14.78
C LEU A 63 0.24 -35.74 14.07
N PRO A 64 -0.38 -36.93 14.01
CA PRO A 64 -1.77 -37.04 13.62
C PRO A 64 -2.63 -36.63 14.83
N GLY A 65 -3.06 -35.37 14.90
CA GLY A 65 -4.11 -35.04 15.88
C GLY A 65 -4.37 -33.58 16.23
N VAL A 66 -3.44 -32.65 16.00
CA VAL A 66 -3.65 -31.26 16.49
C VAL A 66 -4.35 -30.36 15.48
N VAL A 67 -4.44 -30.77 14.21
CA VAL A 67 -5.00 -29.92 13.14
C VAL A 67 -6.54 -29.96 13.05
N ALA A 68 -7.20 -30.94 13.70
CA ALA A 68 -8.64 -31.12 13.56
C ALA A 68 -9.50 -30.37 14.61
N LEU A 69 -8.92 -29.84 15.70
CA LEU A 69 -9.70 -29.23 16.79
C LEU A 69 -9.86 -27.70 16.69
N VAL A 70 -9.39 -27.07 15.61
CA VAL A 70 -9.47 -25.60 15.40
C VAL A 70 -10.49 -25.23 14.30
N ASN A 71 -11.39 -26.14 13.92
CA ASN A 71 -12.33 -25.91 12.81
C ASN A 71 -13.82 -25.93 13.21
N ALA A 72 -14.15 -25.81 14.49
CA ALA A 72 -15.54 -25.75 14.94
C ALA A 72 -15.74 -24.70 16.04
N GLU A 73 -15.15 -23.52 15.89
CA GLU A 73 -15.70 -22.34 16.55
C GLU A 73 -16.76 -21.77 15.61
N GLU A 74 -18.03 -21.99 15.96
CA GLU A 74 -19.20 -21.48 15.27
C GLU A 74 -19.12 -19.94 15.24
N GLU A 75 -18.68 -19.37 14.12
CA GLU A 75 -18.54 -17.92 13.89
C GLU A 75 -19.94 -17.28 13.99
N GLN A 76 -20.37 -16.90 15.20
CA GLN A 76 -21.65 -16.21 15.36
C GLN A 76 -21.64 -14.94 14.50
N PRO A 77 -22.69 -14.69 13.70
CA PRO A 77 -22.73 -13.54 12.82
C PRO A 77 -22.69 -12.26 13.66
N ILE A 78 -21.57 -11.54 13.60
CA ILE A 78 -21.43 -10.23 14.25
C ILE A 78 -22.48 -9.30 13.64
N VAL A 79 -23.56 -9.03 14.37
CA VAL A 79 -24.61 -8.09 13.94
C VAL A 79 -24.07 -6.68 14.10
N ILE A 80 -23.49 -6.13 13.04
CA ILE A 80 -23.00 -4.75 13.04
C ILE A 80 -24.19 -3.80 12.97
N THR A 81 -24.30 -2.91 13.96
CA THR A 81 -25.36 -1.91 14.02
C THR A 81 -25.10 -0.74 13.07
N LYS A 82 -26.16 -0.09 12.56
CA LYS A 82 -26.05 1.17 11.79
C LYS A 82 -25.25 2.25 12.53
N LYS A 83 -25.35 2.28 13.87
CA LYS A 83 -24.59 3.20 14.72
C LYS A 83 -23.08 2.94 14.61
N GLN A 84 -22.66 1.67 14.71
CA GLN A 84 -21.25 1.28 14.57
C GLN A 84 -20.70 1.61 13.18
N LEU A 85 -21.45 1.35 12.11
CA LEU A 85 -21.04 1.71 10.74
C LEU A 85 -20.82 3.22 10.60
N LYS A 86 -21.76 4.04 11.08
CA LYS A 86 -21.60 5.49 11.08
C LYS A 86 -20.38 5.94 11.90
N THR A 87 -20.16 5.37 13.08
CA THR A 87 -18.97 5.67 13.89
C THR A 87 -17.67 5.32 13.15
N ALA A 88 -17.60 4.18 12.47
CA ALA A 88 -16.44 3.80 11.66
C ALA A 88 -16.21 4.79 10.50
N ALA A 89 -17.27 5.21 9.81
CA ALA A 89 -17.20 6.21 8.75
C ALA A 89 -16.70 7.57 9.26
N TYR A 90 -17.23 8.07 10.38
CA TYR A 90 -16.75 9.34 10.95
C TYR A 90 -15.31 9.27 11.48
N ASN A 91 -14.94 8.16 12.12
CA ASN A 91 -13.57 7.97 12.60
C ASN A 91 -12.57 7.93 11.44
N SER A 92 -12.91 7.24 10.35
CA SER A 92 -12.07 7.21 9.15
C SER A 92 -12.03 8.56 8.42
N LEU A 93 -13.12 9.33 8.43
CA LEU A 93 -13.14 10.71 7.91
C LEU A 93 -12.18 11.61 8.69
N TRP A 94 -12.20 11.53 10.02
CA TRP A 94 -11.28 12.29 10.86
C TRP A 94 -9.81 11.95 10.54
N ARG A 95 -9.49 10.65 10.36
CA ARG A 95 -8.16 10.20 9.95
C ARG A 95 -7.77 10.70 8.56
N LEU A 96 -8.70 10.68 7.60
CA LEU A 96 -8.51 11.23 6.26
C LEU A 96 -8.12 12.71 6.35
N LYS A 97 -8.93 13.53 7.02
CA LYS A 97 -8.66 14.97 7.16
C LYS A 97 -7.29 15.23 7.78
N ARG A 98 -6.97 14.52 8.87
CA ARG A 98 -5.64 14.60 9.50
C ARG A 98 -4.51 14.21 8.55
N SER A 99 -4.69 13.15 7.75
CA SER A 99 -3.65 12.71 6.80
C SER A 99 -3.45 13.71 5.66
N ILE A 100 -4.51 14.33 5.15
CA ILE A 100 -4.42 15.40 4.15
C ILE A 100 -3.62 16.58 4.70
N GLU A 101 -3.85 16.96 5.95
CA GLU A 101 -3.14 18.06 6.60
C GLU A 101 -1.68 17.72 6.88
N ARG A 102 -1.42 16.58 7.53
CA ARG A 102 -0.13 16.29 8.18
C ARG A 102 0.76 15.32 7.43
N ASP A 103 0.17 14.42 6.65
CA ASP A 103 0.91 13.33 6.00
C ASP A 103 1.14 13.64 4.51
N GLY A 104 1.76 12.68 3.82
CA GLY A 104 2.01 12.72 2.38
C GLY A 104 0.86 12.17 1.52
N TYR A 105 1.06 12.26 0.21
CA TYR A 105 0.12 11.79 -0.82
C TYR A 105 -0.37 10.34 -0.59
N TYR A 106 0.56 9.40 -0.39
CA TYR A 106 0.22 7.97 -0.27
C TYR A 106 -0.64 7.66 0.95
N SER A 107 -0.27 8.18 2.12
CA SER A 107 -1.05 7.99 3.35
C SER A 107 -2.47 8.55 3.19
N SER A 108 -2.59 9.72 2.57
CA SER A 108 -3.88 10.36 2.33
C SER A 108 -4.75 9.58 1.34
N ARG A 109 -4.16 9.04 0.27
CA ARG A 109 -4.86 8.16 -0.70
C ARG A 109 -5.41 6.91 -0.03
N VAL A 110 -4.63 6.27 0.83
CA VAL A 110 -5.08 5.09 1.60
C VAL A 110 -6.22 5.46 2.53
N ALA A 111 -6.07 6.55 3.30
CA ALA A 111 -7.12 7.03 4.20
C ALA A 111 -8.41 7.38 3.45
N LEU A 112 -8.31 7.94 2.25
CA LEU A 112 -9.47 8.28 1.40
C LEU A 112 -10.23 7.02 1.00
N ASN A 113 -9.53 5.97 0.60
CA ASN A 113 -10.14 4.68 0.23
C ASN A 113 -10.82 4.00 1.42
N VAL A 114 -10.18 4.03 2.59
CA VAL A 114 -10.76 3.50 3.83
C VAL A 114 -12.04 4.26 4.21
N TRP A 115 -12.00 5.59 4.18
CA TRP A 115 -13.19 6.40 4.45
C TRP A 115 -14.30 6.12 3.44
N ARG A 116 -14.00 6.08 2.14
CA ARG A 116 -14.97 5.77 1.08
C ARG A 116 -15.69 4.45 1.35
N SER A 117 -14.95 3.39 1.67
CA SER A 117 -15.54 2.07 1.99
C SER A 117 -16.50 2.18 3.16
N ASN A 118 -16.06 2.75 4.29
CA ASN A 118 -16.89 2.87 5.49
C ASN A 118 -18.12 3.77 5.26
N ALA A 119 -17.97 4.84 4.48
CA ALA A 119 -19.05 5.75 4.16
C ALA A 119 -20.12 5.09 3.27
N ILE A 120 -19.71 4.23 2.32
CA ILE A 120 -20.62 3.43 1.50
C ILE A 120 -21.37 2.43 2.40
N ASP A 121 -20.65 1.68 3.25
CA ASP A 121 -21.26 0.70 4.15
C ASP A 121 -22.26 1.35 5.13
N ALA A 122 -21.95 2.57 5.58
CA ALA A 122 -22.82 3.35 6.46
C ALA A 122 -23.98 4.06 5.74
N GLY A 123 -24.01 4.05 4.40
CA GLY A 123 -25.02 4.74 3.59
C GLY A 123 -24.95 6.26 3.66
N ILE A 124 -23.76 6.83 3.91
CA ILE A 124 -23.53 8.28 4.04
C ILE A 124 -22.53 8.81 3.00
N PHE A 125 -22.09 7.98 2.06
CA PHE A 125 -21.15 8.39 1.02
C PHE A 125 -21.77 9.45 0.10
N LYS A 126 -21.02 10.51 -0.16
CA LYS A 126 -21.33 11.53 -1.17
C LYS A 126 -20.17 11.67 -2.13
N GLN A 127 -20.48 11.66 -3.42
CA GLN A 127 -19.47 11.72 -4.47
C GLN A 127 -18.75 13.08 -4.46
N GLU A 128 -19.46 14.18 -4.19
CA GLU A 128 -18.84 15.51 -4.20
C GLU A 128 -17.78 15.65 -3.08
N GLU A 129 -18.07 15.12 -1.88
CA GLU A 129 -17.10 15.13 -0.76
C GLU A 129 -15.86 14.29 -1.11
N TYR A 130 -16.04 13.14 -1.75
CA TYR A 130 -14.93 12.31 -2.20
C TYR A 130 -14.04 13.03 -3.22
N ASP A 131 -14.66 13.66 -4.22
CA ASP A 131 -13.94 14.38 -5.27
C ASP A 131 -13.19 15.60 -4.71
N GLN A 132 -13.77 16.28 -3.72
CA GLN A 132 -13.11 17.37 -3.01
C GLN A 132 -11.86 16.90 -2.24
N TYR A 133 -11.95 15.81 -1.47
CA TYR A 133 -10.78 15.28 -0.76
C TYR A 133 -9.73 14.72 -1.73
N LYS A 134 -10.16 14.06 -2.82
CA LYS A 134 -9.27 13.60 -3.88
C LYS A 134 -8.49 14.79 -4.46
N ARG A 135 -9.18 15.87 -4.84
CA ARG A 135 -8.56 17.09 -5.35
C ARG A 135 -7.50 17.65 -4.39
N GLN A 136 -7.82 17.83 -3.11
CA GLN A 136 -6.86 18.33 -2.11
C GLN A 136 -5.59 17.47 -2.02
N ILE A 137 -5.74 16.14 -2.07
CA ILE A 137 -4.61 15.20 -2.02
C ILE A 137 -3.69 15.36 -3.24
N PHE A 138 -4.28 15.48 -4.44
CA PHE A 138 -3.52 15.65 -5.66
C PHE A 138 -2.86 17.03 -5.74
N GLU A 139 -3.57 18.11 -5.40
CA GLU A 139 -3.00 19.47 -5.35
C GLU A 139 -1.77 19.54 -4.43
N LYS A 140 -1.87 18.99 -3.22
CA LYS A 140 -0.72 18.91 -2.29
C LYS A 140 0.44 18.11 -2.89
N SER A 141 0.15 17.03 -3.61
CA SER A 141 1.19 16.24 -4.25
C SER A 141 1.83 16.96 -5.43
N ILE A 142 1.06 17.69 -6.24
CA ILE A 142 1.54 18.50 -7.35
C ILE A 142 2.52 19.55 -6.80
N GLU A 143 2.12 20.28 -5.75
CA GLU A 143 2.99 21.27 -5.09
C GLU A 143 4.27 20.64 -4.53
N SER A 144 4.16 19.46 -3.89
CA SER A 144 5.32 18.74 -3.38
C SER A 144 6.28 18.29 -4.47
N ASN A 145 5.77 17.84 -5.63
CA ASN A 145 6.59 17.38 -6.74
C ASN A 145 7.27 18.54 -7.47
N LEU A 146 6.62 19.70 -7.57
CA LEU A 146 7.26 20.92 -8.09
C LEU A 146 8.45 21.35 -7.22
N ARG A 147 8.27 21.37 -5.88
CA ARG A 147 9.39 21.65 -4.96
C ARG A 147 10.50 20.60 -5.05
N CYS A 148 10.15 19.33 -5.25
CA CYS A 148 11.15 18.29 -5.48
C CYS A 148 11.94 18.56 -6.76
N PHE A 149 11.23 18.88 -7.85
CA PHE A 149 11.85 19.22 -9.14
C PHE A 149 12.83 20.38 -8.98
N GLU A 150 12.41 21.48 -8.37
CA GLU A 150 13.26 22.66 -8.13
C GLU A 150 14.55 22.28 -7.37
N ARG A 151 14.44 21.62 -6.22
CA ARG A 151 15.61 21.20 -5.44
C ARG A 151 16.52 20.25 -6.20
N ALA A 152 15.96 19.31 -6.96
CA ALA A 152 16.74 18.37 -7.76
C ALA A 152 17.45 19.07 -8.93
N THR A 153 16.82 20.10 -9.52
CA THR A 153 17.45 20.92 -10.55
C THR A 153 18.60 21.76 -9.98
N GLU A 154 18.44 22.35 -8.79
CA GLU A 154 19.51 23.07 -8.08
C GLU A 154 20.69 22.16 -7.74
N ALA A 155 20.42 20.91 -7.39
CA ALA A 155 21.43 19.90 -7.09
C ALA A 155 22.05 19.24 -8.34
N LEU A 156 21.69 19.68 -9.56
CA LEU A 156 22.09 19.07 -10.84
C LEU A 156 21.82 17.55 -10.90
N ASN A 157 20.78 17.09 -10.20
CA ASN A 157 20.40 15.69 -10.14
C ASN A 157 19.28 15.39 -11.15
N TYR A 158 19.69 15.09 -12.38
CA TYR A 158 18.79 14.75 -13.49
C TYR A 158 17.79 13.64 -13.13
N THR A 159 18.26 12.56 -12.48
CA THR A 159 17.43 11.39 -12.20
C THR A 159 16.26 11.73 -11.29
N ASP A 160 16.50 12.50 -10.23
CA ASP A 160 15.45 12.86 -9.29
C ASP A 160 14.55 13.98 -9.84
N ALA A 161 15.13 14.94 -10.58
CA ALA A 161 14.35 15.95 -11.28
C ALA A 161 13.38 15.30 -12.27
N ASN A 162 13.83 14.34 -13.10
CA ASN A 162 12.99 13.61 -14.03
C ASN A 162 11.85 12.87 -13.33
N LYS A 163 12.13 12.15 -12.23
CA LYS A 163 11.09 11.45 -11.45
C LYS A 163 10.04 12.40 -10.90
N CYS A 164 10.47 13.55 -10.38
CA CYS A 164 9.56 14.53 -9.80
C CYS A 164 8.72 15.23 -10.88
N LEU A 165 9.29 15.51 -12.05
CA LEU A 165 8.55 16.05 -13.19
C LEU A 165 7.50 15.06 -13.73
N LEU A 166 7.85 13.78 -13.88
CA LEU A 166 6.90 12.74 -14.31
C LEU A 166 5.77 12.55 -13.31
N THR A 167 6.08 12.55 -12.01
CA THR A 167 5.06 12.44 -10.96
C THR A 167 4.14 13.66 -10.96
N TRP A 168 4.69 14.87 -11.13
CA TRP A 168 3.90 16.09 -11.29
C TRP A 168 2.94 16.00 -12.48
N LYS A 169 3.40 15.52 -13.64
CA LYS A 169 2.57 15.34 -14.84
C LYS A 169 1.40 14.42 -14.55
N LEU A 170 1.68 13.20 -14.10
CA LEU A 170 0.65 12.19 -13.82
C LEU A 170 -0.40 12.69 -12.83
N HIS A 171 0.05 13.36 -11.76
CA HIS A 171 -0.85 13.87 -10.74
C HIS A 171 -1.67 15.08 -11.21
N SER A 172 -1.13 15.90 -12.11
CA SER A 172 -1.86 17.01 -12.71
C SER A 172 -2.91 16.54 -13.71
N GLU A 173 -2.59 15.52 -14.52
CA GLU A 173 -3.53 14.89 -15.46
C GLU A 173 -4.74 14.29 -14.72
N GLU A 174 -4.50 13.62 -13.61
CA GLU A 174 -5.53 12.96 -12.79
C GLU A 174 -6.62 13.92 -12.26
N ILE A 175 -6.33 15.21 -12.12
CA ILE A 175 -7.29 16.23 -11.68
C ILE A 175 -7.55 17.33 -12.72
N GLY A 176 -7.07 17.14 -13.96
CA GLY A 176 -7.30 18.07 -15.07
C GLY A 176 -6.58 19.41 -14.92
N LEU A 177 -5.46 19.46 -14.21
CA LEU A 177 -4.61 20.65 -14.05
C LEU A 177 -3.30 20.55 -14.85
N PHE A 178 -3.18 19.59 -15.76
CA PHE A 178 -1.98 19.44 -16.58
C PHE A 178 -1.88 20.55 -17.61
N GLU A 179 -0.71 21.20 -17.64
CA GLU A 179 -0.39 22.30 -18.55
C GLU A 179 0.76 21.86 -19.47
N PRO A 180 0.49 21.52 -20.76
CA PRO A 180 1.51 21.00 -21.68
C PRO A 180 2.69 21.96 -21.86
N ALA A 181 2.43 23.26 -22.08
CA ALA A 181 3.47 24.25 -22.27
C ALA A 181 4.43 24.33 -21.06
N ARG A 182 3.88 24.29 -19.84
CA ARG A 182 4.68 24.29 -18.62
C ARG A 182 5.54 23.02 -18.49
N TYR A 183 4.99 21.87 -18.87
CA TYR A 183 5.72 20.61 -18.89
C TYR A 183 6.92 20.67 -19.84
N GLU A 184 6.71 21.17 -21.06
CA GLU A 184 7.76 21.33 -22.08
C GLU A 184 8.89 22.24 -21.60
N GLU A 185 8.57 23.37 -20.96
CA GLU A 185 9.58 24.26 -20.35
C GLU A 185 10.43 23.53 -19.28
N MET A 186 9.78 22.71 -18.45
CA MET A 186 10.49 21.92 -17.42
C MET A 186 11.33 20.80 -18.03
N GLU A 187 10.90 20.19 -19.13
CA GLU A 187 11.71 19.20 -19.88
C GLU A 187 12.96 19.84 -20.50
N ILE A 188 12.85 21.04 -21.07
CA ILE A 188 14.01 21.78 -21.59
C ILE A 188 15.02 22.04 -20.48
N ARG A 189 14.55 22.50 -19.30
CA ARG A 189 15.42 22.69 -18.12
C ARG A 189 16.09 21.38 -17.72
N LEU A 190 15.35 20.29 -17.68
CA LEU A 190 15.86 18.96 -17.33
C LEU A 190 16.95 18.49 -18.31
N GLN A 191 16.76 18.71 -19.61
CA GLN A 191 17.74 18.35 -20.63
C GLN A 191 19.05 19.12 -20.46
N SER A 192 18.99 20.41 -20.11
CA SER A 192 20.22 21.19 -19.87
C SER A 192 21.06 20.65 -18.69
N ILE A 193 20.44 20.03 -17.68
CA ILE A 193 21.15 19.37 -16.56
C ILE A 193 21.83 18.08 -17.04
N LYS A 194 21.16 17.33 -17.92
CA LYS A 194 21.71 16.10 -18.50
C LYS A 194 23.01 16.39 -19.26
N ASP A 195 23.01 17.48 -20.01
CA ASP A 195 24.14 17.88 -20.85
C ASP A 195 25.29 18.48 -20.03
N GLN A 196 25.00 19.04 -18.85
CA GLN A 196 26.01 19.54 -17.90
C GLN A 196 26.68 18.44 -17.08
N LYS A 197 26.06 17.27 -16.93
CA LYS A 197 26.64 16.16 -16.16
C LYS A 197 27.81 15.57 -16.98
N PRO A 198 29.06 15.64 -16.49
CA PRO A 198 30.17 14.98 -17.17
C PRO A 198 29.83 13.50 -17.31
N GLN A 199 29.89 12.94 -18.52
CA GLN A 199 29.87 11.51 -18.69
C GLN A 199 31.07 10.96 -17.93
N ALA A 200 30.82 10.33 -16.77
CA ALA A 200 31.85 9.54 -16.12
C ALA A 200 32.28 8.46 -17.14
N PRO A 201 33.59 8.24 -17.36
CA PRO A 201 34.03 7.22 -18.28
C PRO A 201 33.44 5.87 -17.87
N GLU A 202 32.78 5.20 -18.81
CA GLU A 202 32.34 3.81 -18.64
C GLU A 202 33.58 2.95 -18.34
N SER A 203 33.65 2.45 -17.10
CA SER A 203 34.70 1.53 -16.63
C SER A 203 34.23 0.10 -16.69
#